data_AF-A0A933R855-F1
#
_entry.id   AF-A0A933R855-F1
#
_cell.length_a   1.000
_cell.length_b   1.000
_cell.length_c   1.000
_cell.angle_alpha   90.00
_cell.angle_beta   90.00
_cell.angle_gamma   90.00
#
_symmetry.space_group_name_H-M   'P 1'
#
loop_
_entity.id
_entity.type
_entity.pdbx_description
1 polymer ?
#
loop_
_entity_poly.entity_id
_entity_poly.type
_entity_poly.pdbx_seq_one_letter_code
_entity_poly.pdbx_strand_id
1 'polypeptide(L)'
;MQELGDLDQLENLMRNATNPGALAEADMDRVRDLMGDDAARSLERLAELTKMLHDAGLIEQKEGRLELTPKGLRKIGANALRDLFDKLAKDKMGQHQMDRLGQGHERTYETKQYEYGDPFNLDLQRTIRNAIRRNGAETPVRLSPDDFEIERTEHTTKSSTVLMLDLSLSMPMRDNFLPAKKVTMALHSLITSQFPRDYMGIVGFSETARILTAAQLPEVSWDFVYGTNMQHGFVLARQLLSKQTGTKQIIMITDG
;
A
#
# COMPACT_ATOMS: atom_id res chain seq x y z
N MET A 1 31.47 -20.07 -39.80
CA MET A 1 30.07 -20.56 -39.68
C MET A 1 29.73 -20.99 -38.25
N GLN A 2 30.66 -21.58 -37.48
CA GLN A 2 30.44 -21.88 -36.06
C GLN A 2 30.23 -20.63 -35.18
N GLU A 3 31.07 -19.60 -35.34
CA GLU A 3 30.98 -18.34 -34.56
C GLU A 3 29.64 -17.58 -34.72
N LEU A 4 28.97 -17.70 -35.88
CA LEU A 4 27.66 -17.11 -36.12
C LEU A 4 26.54 -17.87 -35.39
N GLY A 5 26.65 -19.19 -35.29
CA GLY A 5 25.71 -20.01 -34.51
C GLY A 5 25.87 -19.81 -33.01
N ASP A 6 27.09 -19.56 -32.54
CA ASP A 6 27.38 -19.26 -31.13
C ASP A 6 26.85 -17.87 -30.74
N LEU A 7 26.92 -16.89 -31.65
CA LEU A 7 26.33 -15.56 -31.45
C LEU A 7 24.79 -15.59 -31.42
N ASP A 8 24.13 -16.37 -32.29
CA ASP A 8 22.68 -16.56 -32.26
C ASP A 8 22.21 -17.31 -30.99
N GLN A 9 23.02 -18.23 -30.47
CA GLN A 9 22.75 -18.91 -29.20
C GLN A 9 22.95 -17.98 -28.00
N LEU A 10 23.96 -17.12 -28.05
CA LEU A 10 24.20 -16.10 -27.04
C LEU A 10 23.07 -15.05 -27.03
N GLU A 11 22.57 -14.65 -28.20
CA GLU A 11 21.40 -13.78 -28.32
C GLU A 11 20.15 -14.43 -27.73
N ASN A 12 19.93 -15.72 -27.99
CA ASN A 12 18.81 -16.46 -27.40
C ASN A 12 18.94 -16.61 -25.87
N LEU A 13 20.15 -16.85 -25.35
CA LEU A 13 20.43 -16.86 -23.91
C LEU A 13 20.20 -15.48 -23.30
N MET A 14 20.61 -14.39 -23.94
CA MET A 14 20.38 -13.02 -23.47
C MET A 14 18.89 -12.62 -23.52
N ARG A 15 18.16 -13.05 -24.57
CA ARG A 15 16.70 -12.88 -24.66
C ARG A 15 15.98 -13.66 -23.55
N ASN A 16 16.44 -14.87 -23.22
CA ASN A 16 15.86 -15.70 -22.16
C ASN A 16 16.38 -15.36 -20.75
N ALA A 17 17.52 -14.67 -20.62
CA ALA A 17 18.07 -14.20 -19.34
C ALA A 17 17.20 -13.12 -18.68
N THR A 18 16.31 -12.46 -19.45
CA THR A 18 15.25 -11.61 -18.89
C THR A 18 14.10 -12.41 -18.26
N ASN A 19 14.13 -13.74 -18.37
CA ASN A 19 13.19 -14.65 -17.71
C ASN A 19 13.94 -15.43 -16.62
N PRO A 20 13.89 -14.99 -15.35
CA PRO A 20 14.69 -15.57 -14.28
C PRO A 20 14.40 -17.05 -13.99
N GLY A 21 13.27 -17.56 -14.46
CA GLY A 21 12.96 -18.99 -14.47
C GLY A 21 13.97 -19.84 -15.25
N ALA A 22 14.48 -19.31 -16.36
CA ALA A 22 15.48 -19.99 -17.19
C ALA A 22 16.88 -19.96 -16.54
N LEU A 23 17.13 -19.09 -15.55
CA LEU A 23 18.40 -19.05 -14.81
C LEU A 23 18.54 -20.22 -13.84
N ALA A 24 17.43 -20.77 -13.34
CA ALA A 24 17.44 -21.96 -12.49
C ALA A 24 17.67 -23.26 -13.30
N GLU A 25 17.38 -23.22 -14.60
CA GLU A 25 17.52 -24.34 -15.55
C GLU A 25 18.73 -24.18 -16.50
N ALA A 26 19.51 -23.10 -16.37
CA ALA A 26 20.63 -22.81 -17.24
C ALA A 26 21.80 -23.78 -17.00
N ASP A 27 22.38 -24.29 -18.08
CA ASP A 27 23.62 -25.08 -18.04
C ASP A 27 24.80 -24.16 -17.72
N MET A 28 25.22 -24.18 -16.45
CA MET A 28 26.27 -23.31 -15.91
C MET A 28 27.65 -23.58 -16.52
N ASP A 29 27.89 -24.79 -17.01
CA ASP A 29 29.13 -25.14 -17.70
C ASP A 29 29.16 -24.47 -19.08
N ARG A 30 28.03 -24.43 -19.78
CA ARG A 30 27.90 -23.74 -21.06
C ARG A 30 27.94 -22.21 -20.93
N VAL A 31 27.40 -21.66 -19.84
CA VAL A 31 27.54 -20.24 -19.49
C VAL A 31 29.01 -19.88 -19.25
N ARG A 32 29.76 -20.76 -18.57
CA ARG A 32 31.19 -20.58 -18.33
C ARG A 32 31.99 -20.56 -19.62
N ASP A 33 31.69 -21.47 -20.54
CA ASP A 33 32.36 -21.54 -21.84
C ASP A 33 32.08 -20.32 -22.73
N LEU A 34 30.86 -19.78 -22.70
CA LEU A 34 30.44 -18.69 -23.58
C LEU A 34 30.67 -17.28 -23.01
N MET A 35 30.53 -17.11 -21.69
CA MET A 35 30.54 -15.79 -21.03
C MET A 35 31.71 -15.63 -20.03
N GLY A 36 32.50 -16.68 -19.83
CA GLY A 36 33.63 -16.70 -18.92
C GLY A 36 33.26 -17.01 -17.47
N ASP A 37 34.28 -17.34 -16.68
CA ASP A 37 34.15 -17.75 -15.28
C ASP A 37 33.46 -16.72 -14.38
N ASP A 38 33.69 -15.43 -14.60
CA ASP A 38 33.12 -14.36 -13.77
C ASP A 38 31.61 -14.21 -13.97
N ALA A 39 31.14 -14.32 -15.21
CA ALA A 39 29.72 -14.28 -15.54
C ALA A 39 29.00 -15.50 -14.97
N ALA A 40 29.59 -16.69 -15.13
CA ALA A 40 29.06 -17.93 -14.56
C ALA A 40 28.93 -17.84 -13.03
N ARG A 41 29.97 -17.40 -12.32
CA ARG A 41 29.92 -17.18 -10.86
C ARG A 41 28.84 -16.18 -10.43
N SER A 42 28.65 -15.12 -11.22
CA SER A 42 27.63 -14.10 -10.91
C SER A 42 26.21 -14.65 -11.09
N LEU A 43 25.99 -15.44 -12.15
CA LEU A 43 24.71 -16.10 -12.40
C LEU A 43 24.40 -17.18 -11.35
N GLU A 44 25.41 -17.90 -10.88
CA GLU A 44 25.27 -18.91 -9.82
C GLU A 44 24.76 -18.27 -8.52
N ARG A 45 25.36 -17.14 -8.13
CA ARG A 45 24.91 -16.36 -6.97
C ARG A 45 23.49 -15.84 -7.12
N LEU A 46 23.10 -15.41 -8.32
CA LEU A 46 21.73 -14.95 -8.61
C LEU A 46 20.73 -16.11 -8.53
N ALA A 47 21.10 -17.30 -9.02
CA ALA A 47 20.28 -18.50 -8.92
C ALA A 47 20.11 -18.94 -7.45
N GLU A 48 21.19 -18.93 -6.67
CA GLU A 48 21.15 -19.23 -5.24
C GLU A 48 20.26 -18.24 -4.47
N LEU A 49 20.40 -16.93 -4.77
CA LEU A 49 19.57 -15.89 -4.16
C LEU A 49 18.08 -16.08 -4.51
N THR A 50 17.77 -16.32 -5.77
CA THR A 50 16.41 -16.60 -6.24
C THR A 50 15.82 -17.80 -5.50
N LYS A 51 16.60 -18.89 -5.37
CA LYS A 51 16.18 -20.08 -4.62
C LYS A 51 15.90 -19.77 -3.16
N MET A 52 16.78 -19.03 -2.47
CA MET A 52 16.56 -18.62 -1.09
C MET A 52 15.28 -17.78 -0.92
N LEU A 53 14.99 -16.87 -1.85
CA LEU A 53 13.78 -16.04 -1.82
C LEU A 53 12.51 -16.87 -2.05
N HIS A 54 12.58 -17.87 -2.95
CA HIS A 54 11.50 -18.81 -3.21
C HIS A 54 11.24 -19.71 -2.00
N ASP A 55 12.29 -20.30 -1.41
CA ASP A 55 12.19 -21.18 -0.23
C ASP A 55 11.68 -20.41 1.00
N ALA A 56 12.00 -19.13 1.12
CA ALA A 56 11.44 -18.23 2.14
C ALA A 56 9.96 -17.85 1.88
N GLY A 57 9.41 -18.21 0.72
CA GLY A 57 8.05 -17.89 0.26
C GLY A 57 7.85 -16.40 -0.03
N LEU A 58 8.90 -15.69 -0.43
CA LEU A 58 8.85 -14.24 -0.74
C LEU A 58 8.56 -13.98 -2.23
N ILE A 59 8.96 -14.91 -3.09
CA ILE A 59 8.69 -14.91 -4.53
C ILE A 59 8.07 -16.24 -4.94
N GLU A 60 7.30 -16.23 -6.01
CA GLU A 60 6.76 -17.43 -6.66
C GLU A 60 6.96 -17.33 -8.17
N GLN A 61 6.95 -18.48 -8.85
CA GLN A 61 7.06 -18.50 -10.31
C GLN A 61 5.67 -18.72 -10.92
N LYS A 62 5.22 -17.76 -11.73
CA LYS A 62 3.94 -17.79 -12.41
C LYS A 62 4.13 -17.51 -13.89
N GLU A 63 3.66 -18.42 -14.73
CA GLU A 63 3.77 -18.30 -16.20
C GLU A 63 5.22 -18.03 -16.68
N GLY A 64 6.20 -18.64 -16.01
CA GLY A 64 7.62 -18.48 -16.31
C GLY A 64 8.29 -17.22 -15.73
N ARG A 65 7.52 -16.29 -15.13
CA ARG A 65 8.02 -15.06 -14.49
C ARG A 65 8.08 -15.20 -12.98
N LEU A 66 9.06 -14.54 -12.36
CA LEU A 66 9.08 -14.39 -10.90
C LEU A 66 8.15 -13.26 -10.50
N GLU A 67 7.22 -13.54 -9.60
CA GLU A 67 6.31 -12.57 -9.01
C GLU A 67 6.49 -12.53 -7.48
N LEU A 68 6.26 -11.37 -6.87
CA LEU A 68 6.31 -11.22 -5.41
C LEU A 68 5.04 -11.80 -4.77
N THR A 69 5.21 -12.64 -3.76
CA THR A 69 4.08 -13.15 -2.98
C THR A 69 3.51 -12.05 -2.05
N PRO A 70 2.28 -12.20 -1.52
CA PRO A 70 1.75 -11.30 -0.49
C PRO A 70 2.64 -11.21 0.77
N LYS A 71 3.41 -12.26 1.06
CA LYS A 71 4.41 -12.26 2.15
C LYS A 71 5.64 -11.43 1.76
N GLY A 72 6.13 -11.59 0.52
CA GLY A 72 7.19 -10.78 -0.06
C GLY A 72 6.89 -9.30 -0.02
N LEU A 73 5.72 -8.89 -0.54
CA LEU A 73 5.29 -7.49 -0.55
C LEU A 73 5.23 -6.87 0.84
N ARG A 74 4.67 -7.58 1.83
CA ARG A 74 4.65 -7.11 3.23
C ARG A 74 6.05 -6.95 3.80
N LYS A 75 6.97 -7.87 3.50
CA LYS A 75 8.35 -7.81 3.98
C LYS A 75 9.09 -6.61 3.39
N ILE A 76 8.94 -6.35 2.09
CA ILE A 76 9.56 -5.19 1.44
C ILE A 76 8.96 -3.89 1.98
N GLY A 77 7.63 -3.81 2.12
CA GLY A 77 6.96 -2.65 2.72
C GLY A 77 7.43 -2.36 4.15
N ALA A 78 7.54 -3.37 5.00
CA ALA A 78 8.06 -3.24 6.37
C ALA A 78 9.52 -2.78 6.41
N ASN A 79 10.35 -3.29 5.48
CA ASN A 79 11.74 -2.85 5.36
C ASN A 79 11.83 -1.40 4.86
N ALA A 80 11.03 -1.00 3.87
CA ALA A 80 10.97 0.38 3.39
C ALA A 80 10.52 1.34 4.51
N LEU A 81 9.55 0.93 5.33
CA LEU A 81 9.09 1.69 6.49
C LEU A 81 10.21 1.85 7.54
N ARG A 82 10.94 0.77 7.84
CA ARG A 82 12.09 0.81 8.74
C ARG A 82 13.19 1.72 8.21
N ASP A 83 13.58 1.58 6.93
CA ASP A 83 14.57 2.43 6.27
C ASP A 83 14.22 3.93 6.40
N LEU A 84 12.94 4.28 6.24
CA LEU A 84 12.47 5.66 6.38
C LEU A 84 12.52 6.14 7.83
N PHE A 85 12.04 5.34 8.77
CA PHE A 85 12.07 5.71 10.19
C PHE A 85 13.48 5.78 10.76
N ASP A 86 14.40 4.93 10.32
CA ASP A 86 15.80 4.96 10.75
C ASP A 86 16.51 6.24 10.25
N LYS A 87 16.15 6.72 9.05
CA LYS A 87 16.63 8.02 8.54
C LYS A 87 15.97 9.18 9.29
N LEU A 88 14.66 9.13 9.49
CA LEU A 88 13.92 10.16 10.24
C LEU A 88 14.34 10.25 11.71
N ALA A 89 14.64 9.13 12.37
CA ALA A 89 15.07 9.11 13.77
C ALA A 89 16.46 9.75 13.95
N LYS A 90 17.32 9.67 12.93
CA LYS A 90 18.60 10.40 12.89
C LYS A 90 18.40 11.90 12.64
N ASP A 91 17.33 12.28 11.94
CA ASP A 91 17.01 13.67 11.62
C ASP A 91 16.07 14.35 12.66
N LYS A 92 15.39 13.61 13.54
CA LYS A 92 14.34 14.10 14.45
C LYS A 92 14.71 14.07 15.94
N MET A 93 15.85 14.67 16.29
CA MET A 93 16.04 15.19 17.65
C MET A 93 15.35 16.56 17.76
N GLY A 94 14.01 16.60 17.61
CA GLY A 94 13.24 17.85 17.71
C GLY A 94 11.81 17.81 17.13
N GLN A 95 10.83 18.01 18.03
CA GLN A 95 9.50 18.60 17.81
C GLN A 95 8.30 17.75 17.31
N HIS A 96 7.43 17.51 18.31
CA HIS A 96 5.96 17.60 18.41
C HIS A 96 4.98 16.53 17.89
N GLN A 97 4.21 16.06 18.90
CA GLN A 97 2.84 15.52 18.86
C GLN A 97 1.84 16.47 18.17
N MET A 98 0.81 15.89 17.57
CA MET A 98 -0.54 16.46 17.66
C MET A 98 -1.62 15.38 17.51
N ASP A 99 -2.46 15.29 18.54
CA ASP A 99 -3.77 14.64 18.58
C ASP A 99 -4.81 15.52 17.87
N ARG A 100 -5.74 14.90 17.13
CA ARG A 100 -7.05 15.50 16.81
C ARG A 100 -8.06 14.44 16.34
N LEU A 101 -9.04 14.15 17.19
CA LEU A 101 -10.25 13.37 16.86
C LEU A 101 -11.38 14.34 16.43
N GLY A 102 -12.20 13.93 15.46
CA GLY A 102 -13.31 14.71 14.88
C GLY A 102 -14.63 13.92 14.82
N GLN A 103 -15.74 14.65 14.72
CA GLN A 103 -17.16 14.21 14.79
C GLN A 103 -17.69 13.69 13.43
N GLY A 104 -18.45 12.58 13.38
CA GLY A 104 -19.13 12.16 12.14
C GLY A 104 -19.95 10.84 12.14
N HIS A 105 -21.12 10.88 11.50
CA HIS A 105 -22.28 9.99 11.66
C HIS A 105 -22.18 8.56 11.05
N GLU A 106 -22.34 7.51 11.88
CA GLU A 106 -23.00 6.23 11.52
C GLU A 106 -23.33 5.39 12.77
N ARG A 107 -24.56 4.87 12.89
CA ARG A 107 -25.11 4.28 14.12
C ARG A 107 -24.50 2.92 14.45
N THR A 108 -23.85 2.79 15.61
CA THR A 108 -23.56 1.48 16.23
C THR A 108 -24.75 1.08 17.11
N TYR A 109 -25.11 -0.21 17.17
CA TYR A 109 -26.16 -0.72 18.05
C TYR A 109 -25.74 -0.81 19.53
N GLU A 110 -24.69 -0.08 19.92
CA GLU A 110 -24.24 0.05 21.30
C GLU A 110 -24.82 1.33 21.89
N THR A 111 -25.12 1.32 23.19
CA THR A 111 -25.69 2.46 23.87
C THR A 111 -24.95 2.74 25.17
N LYS A 112 -24.96 4.01 25.58
CA LYS A 112 -24.37 4.52 26.82
C LYS A 112 -25.45 5.27 27.59
N GLN A 113 -25.39 5.29 28.91
CA GLN A 113 -26.21 6.19 29.72
C GLN A 113 -25.85 7.65 29.38
N TYR A 114 -26.87 8.51 29.28
CA TYR A 114 -26.69 9.93 28.96
C TYR A 114 -25.97 10.67 30.09
N GLU A 115 -24.93 11.42 29.74
CA GLU A 115 -24.25 12.35 30.64
C GLU A 115 -24.36 13.78 30.09
N TYR A 116 -24.33 14.77 31.00
CA TYR A 116 -24.41 16.17 30.61
C TYR A 116 -23.24 16.54 29.67
N GLY A 117 -23.58 17.01 28.46
CA GLY A 117 -22.61 17.33 27.40
C GLY A 117 -22.57 16.33 26.25
N ASP A 118 -23.20 15.15 26.40
CA ASP A 118 -23.33 14.19 25.31
C ASP A 118 -24.36 14.66 24.24
N PRO A 119 -24.20 14.26 22.97
CA PRO A 119 -25.22 14.49 21.94
C PRO A 119 -26.54 13.79 22.32
N PHE A 120 -27.66 14.50 22.20
CA PHE A 120 -28.98 14.00 22.60
C PHE A 120 -29.61 13.05 21.56
N ASN A 121 -28.87 12.01 21.15
CA ASN A 121 -29.34 10.96 20.25
C ASN A 121 -29.84 9.75 21.06
N LEU A 122 -31.03 9.89 21.64
CA LEU A 122 -31.66 8.91 22.54
C LEU A 122 -32.05 7.62 21.80
N ASP A 123 -31.68 6.47 22.37
CA ASP A 123 -32.30 5.19 22.09
C ASP A 123 -33.64 5.13 22.87
N LEU A 124 -34.73 5.42 22.17
CA LEU A 124 -36.08 5.43 22.76
C LEU A 124 -36.48 4.06 23.34
N GLN A 125 -36.09 2.97 22.69
CA GLN A 125 -36.47 1.63 23.11
C GLN A 125 -35.82 1.29 24.45
N ARG A 126 -34.51 1.53 24.58
CA ARG A 126 -33.78 1.30 25.82
C ARG A 126 -34.17 2.28 26.91
N THR A 127 -34.40 3.55 26.57
CA THR A 127 -34.85 4.58 27.51
C THR A 127 -36.19 4.21 28.14
N ILE A 128 -37.18 3.84 27.32
CA ILE A 128 -38.49 3.40 27.81
C ILE A 128 -38.38 2.10 28.61
N ARG A 129 -37.55 1.14 28.16
CA ARG A 129 -37.30 -0.10 28.90
C ARG A 129 -36.71 0.15 30.28
N ASN A 130 -35.76 1.10 30.40
CA ASN A 130 -35.16 1.48 31.67
C ASN A 130 -36.20 2.12 32.60
N ALA A 131 -37.04 3.02 32.07
CA ALA A 131 -38.13 3.63 32.83
C ALA A 131 -39.18 2.62 33.32
N ILE A 132 -39.56 1.65 32.48
CA ILE A 132 -40.47 0.56 32.85
C ILE A 132 -39.82 -0.35 33.90
N ARG A 133 -38.52 -0.65 33.79
CA ARG A 133 -37.80 -1.45 34.79
C ARG A 133 -37.77 -0.75 36.15
N ARG A 134 -37.71 0.59 36.18
CA ARG A 134 -37.66 1.41 37.39
C ARG A 134 -39.02 1.54 38.08
N ASN A 135 -40.08 1.84 37.33
CA ASN A 135 -41.40 2.18 37.88
C ASN A 135 -42.47 1.09 37.68
N GLY A 136 -42.13 -0.03 37.02
CA GLY A 136 -43.11 -1.03 36.59
C GLY A 136 -43.83 -0.64 35.31
N ALA A 137 -44.66 -1.55 34.79
CA ALA A 137 -45.43 -1.36 33.55
C ALA A 137 -46.68 -0.49 33.75
N GLU A 138 -46.59 0.55 34.58
CA GLU A 138 -47.67 1.49 34.82
C GLU A 138 -47.77 2.52 33.69
N THR A 139 -49.01 2.84 33.29
CA THR A 139 -49.30 3.88 32.29
C THR A 139 -49.91 5.11 32.99
N PRO A 140 -49.39 6.33 32.76
CA PRO A 140 -48.31 6.68 31.83
C PRO A 140 -46.90 6.38 32.38
N VAL A 141 -46.00 5.91 31.50
CA VAL A 141 -44.59 5.66 31.85
C VAL A 141 -43.90 6.99 32.19
N ARG A 142 -43.43 7.13 33.42
CA ARG A 142 -42.70 8.34 33.88
C ARG A 142 -41.21 8.21 33.60
N LEU A 143 -40.68 9.05 32.72
CA LEU A 143 -39.25 9.12 32.41
C LEU A 143 -38.48 9.99 33.43
N SER A 144 -37.27 9.57 33.78
CA SER A 144 -36.25 10.33 34.53
C SER A 144 -35.00 10.50 33.65
N PRO A 145 -34.19 11.56 33.82
CA PRO A 145 -32.90 11.67 33.14
C PRO A 145 -32.00 10.44 33.31
N ASP A 146 -32.08 9.73 34.43
CA ASP A 146 -31.31 8.51 34.68
C ASP A 146 -31.71 7.34 33.77
N ASP A 147 -32.92 7.38 33.19
CA ASP A 147 -33.42 6.36 32.28
C ASP A 147 -32.84 6.53 30.87
N PHE A 148 -32.29 7.71 30.56
CA PHE A 148 -31.86 8.08 29.22
C PHE A 148 -30.62 7.29 28.78
N GLU A 149 -30.77 6.53 27.72
CA GLU A 149 -29.65 5.93 26.99
C GLU A 149 -29.52 6.59 25.62
N ILE A 150 -28.28 6.90 25.24
CA ILE A 150 -27.91 7.41 23.93
C ILE A 150 -27.25 6.32 23.11
N GLU A 151 -27.45 6.36 21.80
CA GLU A 151 -26.71 5.50 20.86
C GLU A 151 -25.23 5.94 20.84
N ARG A 152 -24.32 5.02 21.15
CA ARG A 152 -22.88 5.24 21.04
C ARG A 152 -22.50 5.07 19.56
N THR A 153 -22.12 6.16 18.93
CA THR A 153 -21.58 6.14 17.56
C THR A 153 -20.08 5.88 17.66
N GLU A 154 -19.61 4.68 17.33
CA GLU A 154 -18.16 4.47 17.16
C GLU A 154 -17.73 5.12 15.83
N HIS A 155 -16.96 6.20 15.93
CA HIS A 155 -16.36 6.84 14.77
C HIS A 155 -15.17 6.01 14.28
N THR A 156 -15.41 4.92 13.56
CA THR A 156 -14.39 4.47 12.61
C THR A 156 -14.47 5.41 11.41
N THR A 157 -13.73 6.52 11.45
CA THR A 157 -13.56 7.39 10.27
C THR A 157 -12.87 6.57 9.20
N LYS A 158 -13.65 5.97 8.30
CA LYS A 158 -13.11 5.26 7.14
C LYS A 158 -12.39 6.29 6.27
N SER A 159 -11.11 6.08 6.03
CA SER A 159 -10.34 6.89 5.09
C SER A 159 -10.29 6.20 3.73
N SER A 160 -10.34 7.01 2.68
CA SER A 160 -10.14 6.58 1.31
C SER A 160 -8.98 7.38 0.73
N THR A 161 -7.85 6.72 0.54
CA THR A 161 -6.59 7.36 0.13
C THR A 161 -6.20 6.89 -1.26
N VAL A 162 -5.76 7.81 -2.11
CA VAL A 162 -5.01 7.47 -3.33
C VAL A 162 -3.60 8.04 -3.22
N LEU A 163 -2.60 7.16 -3.34
CA LEU A 163 -1.20 7.55 -3.50
C LEU A 163 -0.92 7.79 -4.98
N MET A 164 -0.50 9.00 -5.31
CA MET A 164 -0.02 9.36 -6.64
C MET A 164 1.52 9.40 -6.64
N LEU A 165 2.15 8.60 -7.50
CA LEU A 165 3.60 8.53 -7.64
C LEU A 165 4.01 9.12 -9.00
N ASP A 166 4.85 10.15 -8.96
CA ASP A 166 5.46 10.71 -10.16
C ASP A 166 6.52 9.73 -10.73
N LEU A 167 6.35 9.39 -11.99
CA LEU A 167 7.18 8.50 -12.78
C LEU A 167 7.86 9.25 -13.94
N SER A 168 7.81 10.57 -13.95
CA SER A 168 8.43 11.40 -14.98
C SER A 168 9.96 11.38 -14.89
N LEU A 169 10.59 11.83 -15.98
CA LEU A 169 12.05 11.83 -16.12
C LEU A 169 12.76 12.76 -15.12
N SER A 170 12.08 13.77 -14.55
CA SER A 170 12.69 14.67 -13.55
C SER A 170 13.05 13.95 -12.25
N MET A 171 12.24 12.98 -11.84
CA MET A 171 12.42 12.19 -10.62
C MET A 171 13.79 11.52 -10.52
N PRO A 172 14.25 10.72 -11.51
CA PRO A 172 15.60 10.15 -11.49
C PRO A 172 16.68 11.21 -11.72
N MET A 173 16.43 12.27 -12.50
CA MET A 173 17.41 13.35 -12.72
C MET A 173 17.75 14.11 -11.43
N ARG A 174 16.83 14.13 -10.46
CA ARG A 174 17.01 14.76 -9.15
C ARG A 174 17.23 13.76 -8.01
N ASP A 175 17.54 12.50 -8.33
CA ASP A 175 17.72 11.41 -7.36
C ASP A 175 16.51 11.16 -6.42
N ASN A 176 15.32 11.60 -6.81
CA ASN A 176 14.09 11.52 -6.02
C ASN A 176 13.28 10.25 -6.31
N PHE A 177 13.51 9.57 -7.43
CA PHE A 177 12.72 8.40 -7.83
C PHE A 177 12.75 7.25 -6.82
N LEU A 178 13.95 6.78 -6.44
CA LEU A 178 14.09 5.68 -5.47
C LEU A 178 13.55 6.05 -4.09
N PRO A 179 13.85 7.25 -3.53
CA PRO A 179 13.19 7.73 -2.32
C PRO A 179 11.67 7.75 -2.41
N ALA A 180 11.12 8.30 -3.49
CA ALA A 180 9.67 8.39 -3.71
C ALA A 180 9.02 7.01 -3.71
N LYS A 181 9.57 6.06 -4.46
CA LYS A 181 9.12 4.67 -4.51
C LYS A 181 9.16 4.01 -3.12
N LYS A 182 10.23 4.20 -2.35
CA LYS A 182 10.32 3.71 -0.97
C LYS A 182 9.24 4.31 -0.07
N VAL A 183 9.00 5.63 -0.16
CA VAL A 183 7.92 6.33 0.57
C VAL A 183 6.56 5.78 0.19
N THR A 184 6.25 5.63 -1.09
CA THR A 184 4.98 5.06 -1.55
C THR A 184 4.76 3.65 -0.99
N MET A 185 5.77 2.79 -1.06
CA MET A 185 5.69 1.42 -0.54
C MET A 185 5.52 1.38 0.98
N ALA A 186 6.25 2.21 1.70
CA ALA A 186 6.16 2.30 3.15
C ALA A 186 4.79 2.84 3.59
N LEU A 187 4.28 3.90 2.98
CA LEU A 187 2.97 4.47 3.28
C LEU A 187 1.85 3.47 2.97
N HIS A 188 1.91 2.80 1.82
CA HIS A 188 0.97 1.75 1.48
C HIS A 188 0.99 0.63 2.55
N SER A 189 2.17 0.14 2.92
CA SER A 189 2.32 -0.89 3.95
C SER A 189 1.82 -0.44 5.32
N LEU A 190 2.13 0.80 5.72
CA LEU A 190 1.72 1.38 7.00
C LEU A 190 0.20 1.47 7.09
N ILE A 191 -0.43 2.14 6.11
CA ILE A 191 -1.87 2.38 6.07
C ILE A 191 -2.63 1.06 6.00
N THR A 192 -2.25 0.14 5.11
CA THR A 192 -2.96 -1.14 4.97
C THR A 192 -2.78 -2.07 6.18
N SER A 193 -1.67 -1.94 6.92
CA SER A 193 -1.46 -2.70 8.15
C SER A 193 -2.25 -2.16 9.36
N GLN A 194 -2.34 -0.84 9.50
CA GLN A 194 -3.04 -0.20 10.63
C GLN A 194 -4.55 -0.09 10.39
N PHE A 195 -4.96 0.15 9.15
CA PHE A 195 -6.34 0.43 8.76
C PHE A 195 -6.78 -0.52 7.63
N PRO A 196 -6.94 -1.83 7.91
CA PRO A 196 -7.26 -2.82 6.87
C PRO A 196 -8.65 -2.65 6.22
N ARG A 197 -9.52 -1.84 6.83
CA ARG A 197 -10.86 -1.51 6.30
C ARG A 197 -10.87 -0.26 5.40
N ASP A 198 -9.78 0.50 5.39
CA ASP A 198 -9.66 1.72 4.59
C ASP A 198 -9.36 1.41 3.13
N TYR A 199 -9.83 2.27 2.25
CA TYR A 199 -9.52 2.14 0.83
C TYR A 199 -8.14 2.75 0.54
N MET A 200 -7.31 2.00 -0.19
CA MET A 200 -6.00 2.43 -0.64
C MET A 200 -5.85 2.18 -2.15
N GLY A 201 -5.79 3.24 -2.94
CA GLY A 201 -5.50 3.19 -4.38
C GLY A 201 -4.10 3.73 -4.70
N ILE A 202 -3.55 3.33 -5.84
CA ILE A 202 -2.25 3.81 -6.31
C ILE A 202 -2.37 4.23 -7.77
N VAL A 203 -1.83 5.39 -8.11
CA VAL A 203 -1.76 5.92 -9.48
C VAL A 203 -0.32 6.33 -9.75
N GLY A 204 0.28 5.77 -10.80
CA GLY A 204 1.54 6.26 -11.35
C GLY A 204 1.24 7.25 -12.46
N PHE A 205 1.98 8.37 -12.53
CA PHE A 205 1.78 9.37 -13.58
C PHE A 205 3.10 9.90 -14.14
N SER A 206 3.13 10.11 -15.45
CA SER A 206 4.22 10.71 -16.22
C SER A 206 3.54 11.48 -17.37
N GLU A 207 3.91 11.29 -18.64
CA GLU A 207 3.13 11.73 -19.80
C GLU A 207 1.67 11.22 -19.74
N THR A 208 1.48 10.00 -19.24
CA THR A 208 0.17 9.40 -19.00
C THR A 208 0.05 8.87 -17.58
N ALA A 209 -1.18 8.76 -17.08
CA ALA A 209 -1.45 8.18 -15.77
C ALA A 209 -2.01 6.77 -15.91
N ARG A 210 -1.61 5.89 -14.98
CA ARG A 210 -2.06 4.49 -14.91
C ARG A 210 -2.34 4.09 -13.47
N ILE A 211 -3.37 3.28 -13.28
CA ILE A 211 -3.66 2.68 -11.98
C ILE A 211 -2.62 1.58 -11.75
N LEU A 212 -2.02 1.58 -10.57
CA LEU A 212 -1.04 0.59 -10.16
C LEU A 212 -1.61 -0.27 -9.03
N THR A 213 -1.21 -1.53 -9.01
CA THR A 213 -1.40 -2.41 -7.86
C THR A 213 -0.20 -2.30 -6.93
N ALA A 214 -0.38 -2.65 -5.65
CA ALA A 214 0.71 -2.72 -4.70
C ALA A 214 1.83 -3.68 -5.13
N ALA A 215 1.47 -4.76 -5.83
CA ALA A 215 2.40 -5.75 -6.38
C ALA A 215 3.31 -5.17 -7.46
N GLN A 216 2.83 -4.18 -8.22
CA GLN A 216 3.58 -3.54 -9.31
C GLN A 216 4.53 -2.44 -8.81
N LEU A 217 4.33 -1.89 -7.60
CA LEU A 217 5.19 -0.83 -7.06
C LEU A 217 6.70 -1.17 -7.10
N PRO A 218 7.16 -2.37 -6.69
CA PRO A 218 8.57 -2.72 -6.69
C PRO A 218 9.17 -2.84 -8.09
N GLU A 219 8.35 -3.10 -9.10
CA GLU A 219 8.77 -3.29 -10.49
C GLU A 219 8.65 -2.02 -11.33
N VAL A 220 7.82 -1.07 -10.88
CA VAL A 220 7.62 0.21 -11.56
C VAL A 220 8.93 0.96 -11.74
N SER A 221 9.14 1.43 -12.96
CA SER A 221 10.25 2.28 -13.40
C SER A 221 9.70 3.64 -13.86
N TRP A 222 10.59 4.62 -14.00
CA TRP A 222 10.24 5.92 -14.59
C TRP A 222 10.08 5.79 -16.11
N ASP A 223 9.36 6.73 -16.70
CA ASP A 223 9.16 6.79 -18.13
C ASP A 223 10.22 7.73 -18.76
N PHE A 224 10.75 7.33 -19.92
CA PHE A 224 11.79 8.09 -20.63
C PHE A 224 11.23 9.30 -21.41
N VAL A 225 9.90 9.42 -21.49
CA VAL A 225 9.23 10.49 -22.21
C VAL A 225 9.11 11.72 -21.33
N TYR A 226 9.36 12.89 -21.91
CA TYR A 226 9.27 14.16 -21.22
C TYR A 226 7.79 14.56 -21.03
N GLY A 227 7.40 14.85 -19.79
CA GLY A 227 6.07 15.34 -19.46
C GLY A 227 5.53 14.79 -18.15
N THR A 228 4.77 15.63 -17.44
CA THR A 228 4.15 15.28 -16.15
C THR A 228 2.68 15.69 -16.18
N ASN A 229 1.83 14.76 -16.60
CA ASN A 229 0.39 14.94 -16.75
C ASN A 229 -0.33 14.69 -15.42
N MET A 230 -0.13 15.61 -14.48
CA MET A 230 -0.80 15.61 -13.18
C MET A 230 -2.32 15.64 -13.34
N GLN A 231 -2.84 16.34 -14.35
CA GLN A 231 -4.28 16.40 -14.61
C GLN A 231 -4.86 14.99 -14.81
N HIS A 232 -4.25 14.18 -15.68
CA HIS A 232 -4.69 12.81 -15.91
C HIS A 232 -4.58 11.97 -14.63
N GLY A 233 -3.50 12.15 -13.86
CA GLY A 233 -3.32 11.52 -12.55
C GLY A 233 -4.46 11.84 -11.58
N PHE A 234 -4.84 13.12 -11.45
CA PHE A 234 -5.96 13.55 -10.60
C PHE A 234 -7.31 13.06 -11.11
N VAL A 235 -7.53 12.98 -12.42
CA VAL A 235 -8.76 12.41 -13.00
C VAL A 235 -8.92 10.96 -12.55
N LEU A 236 -7.87 10.13 -12.69
CA LEU A 236 -7.91 8.73 -12.24
C LEU A 236 -8.07 8.62 -10.73
N ALA A 237 -7.33 9.40 -9.95
CA ALA A 237 -7.44 9.40 -8.49
C ALA A 237 -8.86 9.75 -8.03
N ARG A 238 -9.47 10.78 -8.63
CA ARG A 238 -10.86 11.17 -8.34
C ARG A 238 -11.87 10.11 -8.78
N GLN A 239 -11.63 9.42 -9.90
CA GLN A 239 -12.48 8.32 -10.36
C GLN A 239 -12.41 7.10 -9.44
N LEU A 240 -11.23 6.80 -8.88
CA LEU A 240 -11.07 5.76 -7.86
C LEU A 240 -11.81 6.14 -6.57
N LEU A 241 -11.60 7.37 -6.09
CA LEU A 241 -12.20 7.87 -4.85
C LEU A 241 -13.71 8.11 -4.97
N SER A 242 -14.26 8.39 -6.15
CA SER A 242 -15.70 8.61 -6.33
C SER A 242 -16.53 7.38 -5.96
N LYS A 243 -15.96 6.18 -6.13
CA LYS A 243 -16.57 4.89 -5.78
C LYS A 243 -16.50 4.54 -4.29
N GLN A 244 -15.81 5.35 -3.49
CA GLN A 244 -15.53 5.08 -2.08
C GLN A 244 -16.28 6.06 -1.16
N THR A 245 -16.42 5.66 0.10
CA THR A 245 -17.05 6.45 1.17
C THR A 245 -16.02 6.91 2.19
N GLY A 246 -16.43 7.81 3.09
CA GLY A 246 -15.55 8.35 4.12
C GLY A 246 -14.67 9.51 3.65
N THR A 247 -13.65 9.84 4.44
CA THR A 247 -12.75 10.97 4.17
C THR A 247 -11.86 10.65 2.99
N LYS A 248 -11.96 11.43 1.91
CA LYS A 248 -11.22 11.21 0.67
C LYS A 248 -9.97 12.08 0.65
N GLN A 249 -8.81 11.46 0.43
CA GLN A 249 -7.53 12.15 0.36
C GLN A 249 -6.68 11.64 -0.80
N ILE A 250 -5.89 12.54 -1.36
CA ILE A 250 -4.89 12.24 -2.40
C ILE A 250 -3.55 12.70 -1.84
N ILE A 251 -2.58 11.78 -1.81
CA ILE A 251 -1.20 12.08 -1.41
C ILE A 251 -0.34 11.92 -2.66
N MET A 252 0.23 13.02 -3.13
CA MET A 252 1.08 13.05 -4.32
C MET A 252 2.55 13.12 -3.92
N ILE A 253 3.37 12.27 -4.53
CA ILE A 253 4.81 12.19 -4.32
C ILE A 253 5.47 12.55 -5.65
N THR A 254 6.09 13.72 -5.69
CA THR A 254 6.64 14.40 -6.88
C THR A 254 7.87 15.23 -6.49
N ASP A 255 8.69 15.62 -7.45
CA ASP A 255 9.80 16.55 -7.29
C ASP A 255 9.47 18.01 -7.67
N GLY A 256 8.24 18.28 -8.11
CA GLY A 256 7.70 19.60 -8.48
C GLY A 256 6.18 19.70 -8.38
#